data_AF-A0A350EW46-F1
#
_entry.id   AF-A0A350EW46-F1
#
_cell.length_a   1.000
_cell.length_b   1.000
_cell.length_c   1.000
_cell.angle_alpha   90.00
_cell.angle_beta   90.00
_cell.angle_gamma   90.00
#
_symmetry.space_group_name_H-M   'P 1'
#
loop_
_entity.id
_entity.type
_entity.pdbx_description
1 polymer ?
#
loop_
_entity_poly.entity_id
_entity_poly.type
_entity_poly.pdbx_seq_one_letter_code
_entity_poly.pdbx_strand_id
1 'polypeptide(L)'
;LAGEYGVEFTALDEIEPDKQVLSLFPARLLLKEELLPLRRVNGHVEIATSRLFNTQGLDALKTLTGLKLQPVLAPGEALQRELKKRLGVGADTIDTLDEEAALEVVDDDID
;
A
#
# COMPACT_ATOMS: atom_id res chain seq x y z
N LEU A 1 23.90 -11.89 15.59
CA LEU A 1 23.73 -12.56 14.30
C LEU A 1 22.61 -11.84 13.56
N ALA A 2 22.92 -10.84 12.74
CA ALA A 2 21.93 -10.11 11.93
C ALA A 2 22.71 -9.43 10.79
N GLY A 3 23.15 -10.26 9.85
CA GLY A 3 23.97 -9.86 8.72
C GLY A 3 23.79 -10.90 7.64
N GLU A 4 22.66 -10.80 6.94
CA GLU A 4 22.16 -11.59 5.80
C GLU A 4 20.67 -11.28 5.86
N TYR A 5 20.13 -10.30 5.15
CA TYR A 5 20.01 -10.24 3.71
C TYR A 5 20.26 -8.79 3.26
N GLY A 6 20.86 -8.58 2.09
CA GLY A 6 21.11 -7.28 1.48
C GLY A 6 19.83 -6.57 1.02
N VAL A 7 18.86 -6.45 1.91
CA VAL A 7 17.69 -5.60 1.76
C VAL A 7 17.86 -4.49 2.78
N GLU A 8 17.87 -3.24 2.30
CA GLU A 8 18.02 -2.08 3.17
C GLU A 8 16.94 -2.13 4.25
N PHE A 9 17.35 -2.51 5.45
CA PHE A 9 16.47 -2.61 6.60
C PHE A 9 16.06 -1.19 6.97
N THR A 10 14.85 -0.82 6.58
CA THR A 10 14.37 0.53 6.78
C THR A 10 13.64 0.59 8.11
N ALA A 11 14.17 1.38 9.05
CA ALA A 11 13.49 1.72 10.29
C ALA A 11 12.25 2.57 9.97
N LEU A 12 11.08 1.91 9.91
CA LEU A 12 9.81 2.55 9.59
C LEU A 12 9.40 3.63 10.60
N ASP A 13 9.97 3.56 11.81
CA ASP A 13 9.81 4.49 12.91
C ASP A 13 10.42 5.88 12.66
N GLU A 14 11.39 6.01 11.75
CA GLU A 14 12.00 7.29 11.37
C GLU A 14 11.47 7.85 10.05
N ILE A 15 10.63 7.09 9.34
CA ILE A 15 10.05 7.52 8.06
C ILE A 15 8.63 8.02 8.29
N GLU A 16 8.41 9.28 7.94
CA GLU A 16 7.07 9.80 7.71
C GLU A 16 6.69 9.59 6.24
N PRO A 17 5.85 8.59 5.90
CA PRO A 17 5.30 8.50 4.59
C PRO A 17 4.53 9.75 4.21
N ASP A 18 4.79 10.19 2.99
CA ASP A 18 4.09 11.32 2.39
C ASP A 18 2.61 10.98 2.31
N LYS A 19 1.78 11.77 2.98
CA LYS A 19 0.31 11.58 3.01
C LYS A 19 -0.27 11.61 1.60
N GLN A 20 0.30 12.40 0.70
CA GLN A 20 -0.12 12.45 -0.70
C GLN A 20 0.17 11.13 -1.41
N VAL A 21 1.30 10.50 -1.09
CA VAL A 21 1.63 9.17 -1.62
C VAL A 21 0.68 8.14 -1.04
N LEU A 22 0.42 8.17 0.28
CA LEU A 22 -0.49 7.26 0.96
C LEU A 22 -1.90 7.30 0.36
N SER A 23 -2.42 8.49 0.04
CA SER A 23 -3.75 8.68 -0.56
C SER A 23 -3.90 8.16 -2.00
N LEU A 24 -2.79 7.85 -2.69
CA LEU A 24 -2.84 7.26 -4.03
C LEU A 24 -3.17 5.76 -3.99
N PHE A 25 -3.14 5.14 -2.81
CA PHE A 25 -3.32 3.71 -2.67
C PHE A 25 -4.59 3.38 -1.85
N PRO A 26 -5.35 2.35 -2.27
CA PRO A 26 -6.54 1.94 -1.55
C PRO A 26 -6.18 1.33 -0.18
N ALA A 27 -6.60 2.00 0.89
CA ALA A 27 -6.28 1.64 2.27
C ALA A 27 -6.64 0.18 2.62
N ARG A 28 -7.77 -0.32 2.10
CA ARG A 28 -8.22 -1.72 2.30
C ARG A 28 -7.21 -2.73 1.75
N LEU A 29 -6.61 -2.44 0.58
CA LEU A 29 -5.61 -3.31 -0.03
C LEU A 29 -4.28 -3.24 0.71
N LEU A 30 -3.87 -2.04 1.14
CA LEU A 30 -2.67 -1.84 1.96
C LEU A 30 -2.73 -2.65 3.27
N LEU A 31 -3.87 -2.62 3.95
CA LEU A 31 -4.09 -3.38 5.19
C LEU A 31 -4.15 -4.88 4.94
N LYS A 32 -4.86 -5.32 3.89
CA LYS A 32 -5.02 -6.75 3.57
C LYS A 32 -3.72 -7.42 3.18
N GLU A 33 -2.92 -6.76 2.33
CA GLU A 33 -1.69 -7.32 1.77
C GLU A 33 -0.45 -6.97 2.61
N GLU A 34 -0.64 -6.25 3.72
CA GLU A 34 0.44 -5.76 4.59
C GLU A 34 1.49 -4.98 3.79
N LEU A 35 1.06 -3.94 3.08
CA LEU A 35 1.91 -3.09 2.23
C LEU A 35 1.80 -1.64 2.68
N LEU A 36 2.93 -0.97 2.91
CA LEU A 36 2.96 0.44 3.33
C LEU A 36 3.74 1.29 2.33
N PRO A 37 3.07 2.17 1.57
CA PRO A 37 3.75 3.16 0.76
C PRO A 37 4.55 4.10 1.64
N LEU A 38 5.84 4.24 1.34
CA LEU A 38 6.76 5.11 2.08
C LEU A 38 6.86 6.48 1.39
N ARG A 39 7.45 6.51 0.21
CA ARG A 39 7.78 7.76 -0.47
C ARG A 39 7.97 7.52 -1.95
N ARG A 40 7.83 8.60 -2.72
CA ARG A 40 8.14 8.60 -4.14
C ARG A 40 9.57 9.08 -4.35
N VAL A 41 10.40 8.24 -4.97
CA VAL A 41 11.81 8.53 -5.25
C VAL A 41 12.11 8.10 -6.68
N ASN A 42 12.81 8.92 -7.45
CA ASN A 42 13.28 8.57 -8.81
C ASN A 42 12.19 7.96 -9.72
N GLY A 43 10.96 8.48 -9.64
CA GLY A 43 9.84 8.02 -10.48
C GLY A 43 9.20 6.69 -10.06
N HIS A 44 9.58 6.10 -8.93
CA HIS A 44 8.93 4.94 -8.33
C HIS A 44 8.47 5.26 -6.89
N VAL A 45 7.58 4.44 -6.35
CA VAL A 45 7.15 4.49 -4.95
C VAL A 45 7.76 3.32 -4.20
N GLU A 46 8.48 3.63 -3.12
CA GLU A 46 8.99 2.62 -2.20
C GLU A 46 7.82 2.06 -1.37
N ILE A 47 7.66 0.74 -1.39
CA ILE A 47 6.61 0.03 -0.66
C ILE A 47 7.27 -0.87 0.37
N ALA A 48 7.07 -0.59 1.65
CA ALA A 48 7.51 -1.48 2.71
C ALA A 48 6.64 -2.75 2.75
N THR A 49 7.30 -3.90 2.81
CA THR A 49 6.67 -5.22 2.96
C THR A 49 7.51 -6.11 3.86
N SER A 50 6.87 -7.02 4.58
CA SER A 50 7.56 -8.09 5.33
C SER A 50 7.78 -9.35 4.48
N ARG A 51 7.19 -9.42 3.28
CA ARG A 51 7.16 -10.60 2.41
C ARG A 51 7.51 -10.25 0.97
N LEU A 52 8.81 -10.14 0.66
CA LEU A 52 9.29 -9.81 -0.70
C LEU A 52 8.84 -10.79 -1.80
N PHE A 53 8.55 -12.04 -1.44
CA PHE A 53 8.13 -13.07 -2.39
C PHE A 53 6.62 -13.09 -2.64
N ASN A 54 5.82 -12.37 -1.85
CA ASN A 54 4.39 -12.25 -2.11
C ASN A 54 4.12 -11.06 -3.05
N THR A 55 4.14 -11.31 -4.36
CA THR A 55 3.97 -10.22 -5.34
C THR A 55 2.51 -9.86 -5.60
N GLN A 56 1.53 -10.68 -5.21
CA GLN A 56 0.11 -10.44 -5.55
C GLN A 56 -0.36 -9.05 -5.14
N GLY A 57 -0.08 -8.62 -3.91
CA GLY A 57 -0.45 -7.29 -3.45
C GLY A 57 0.28 -6.16 -4.19
N LEU A 58 1.56 -6.34 -4.50
CA LEU A 58 2.35 -5.36 -5.26
C LEU A 58 1.86 -5.24 -6.71
N ASP A 59 1.56 -6.37 -7.35
CA ASP A 59 1.04 -6.43 -8.72
C ASP A 59 -0.35 -5.80 -8.81
N ALA A 60 -1.20 -6.02 -7.80
CA ALA A 60 -2.50 -5.37 -7.70
C ALA A 60 -2.37 -3.85 -7.54
N LEU A 61 -1.53 -3.37 -6.61
CA LEU A 61 -1.29 -1.93 -6.43
C LEU A 61 -0.71 -1.30 -7.71
N LYS A 62 0.20 -1.98 -8.40
CA LYS A 62 0.78 -1.51 -9.66
C LYS A 62 -0.28 -1.38 -10.75
N THR A 63 -1.18 -2.35 -10.85
CA THR A 63 -2.27 -2.36 -11.84
C THR A 63 -3.28 -1.23 -11.58
N LEU A 64 -3.65 -1.01 -10.31
CA LEU A 64 -4.62 0.01 -9.92
C LEU A 64 -4.05 1.43 -10.03
N THR A 65 -2.81 1.63 -9.59
CA THR A 65 -2.22 2.99 -9.52
C THR A 65 -1.46 3.38 -10.78
N GLY A 66 -1.06 2.41 -11.61
CA GLY A 66 -0.16 2.64 -12.75
C GLY A 66 1.26 3.06 -12.35
N LEU A 67 1.59 3.06 -11.06
CA LEU A 67 2.87 3.53 -10.55
C LEU A 67 3.93 2.42 -10.60
N LYS A 68 5.20 2.83 -10.79
CA LYS A 68 6.34 1.93 -10.57
C LYS A 68 6.51 1.74 -9.07
N LEU A 69 6.44 0.51 -8.59
CA LEU A 69 6.58 0.17 -7.18
C LEU A 69 7.93 -0.52 -6.95
N GLN A 70 8.63 -0.13 -5.89
CA GLN A 70 9.88 -0.74 -5.45
C GLN A 70 9.70 -1.30 -4.04
N PRO A 71 9.67 -2.63 -3.86
CA PRO A 71 9.51 -3.21 -2.53
C PRO A 71 10.77 -3.04 -1.69
N VAL A 72 10.59 -2.72 -0.40
CA VAL A 72 11.64 -2.60 0.61
C VAL A 72 11.26 -3.50 1.78
N LEU A 73 12.22 -4.25 2.33
CA LEU A 73 11.96 -5.15 3.45
C LEU A 73 11.86 -4.37 4.77
N ALA A 74 10.81 -4.64 5.52
CA ALA A 74 10.63 -4.12 6.87
C ALA A 74 10.18 -5.23 7.84
N PRO A 75 10.48 -5.10 9.14
CA PRO A 75 9.94 -6.01 10.16
C PRO A 75 8.42 -6.03 10.14
N GLY A 76 7.82 -7.22 10.14
CA GLY A 76 6.36 -7.38 10.17
C GLY A 76 5.70 -6.65 11.33
N GLU A 77 6.30 -6.71 12.53
CA GLU A 77 5.79 -6.00 13.71
C GLU A 77 5.80 -4.47 13.54
N ALA A 78 6.87 -3.91 12.97
CA ALA A 78 6.97 -2.48 12.70
C ALA A 78 5.98 -2.05 11.62
N LEU A 79 5.85 -2.84 10.55
CA LEU A 79 4.93 -2.61 9.45
C LEU A 79 3.48 -2.62 9.91
N GLN A 80 3.07 -3.63 10.68
CA GLN A 80 1.71 -3.72 11.23
C GLN A 80 1.40 -2.57 12.18
N ARG A 81 2.36 -2.17 13.03
CA ARG A 81 2.19 -1.03 13.94
C ARG A 81 1.96 0.27 13.16
N GLU A 82 2.76 0.53 12.13
CA GLU A 82 2.62 1.74 11.31
C GLU A 82 1.36 1.71 10.44
N LEU A 83 0.99 0.56 9.86
CA LEU A 83 -0.27 0.39 9.14
C LEU A 83 -1.47 0.69 10.05
N LYS A 84 -1.50 0.14 11.28
CA LYS A 84 -2.57 0.42 12.25
C LYS A 84 -2.58 1.87 12.70
N LYS A 85 -1.41 2.47 12.95
CA LYS A 85 -1.29 3.87 13.36
C LYS A 85 -1.78 4.84 12.29
N ARG A 86 -1.53 4.53 11.00
CA ARG A 86 -1.80 5.44 9.87
C ARG A 86 -3.13 5.17 9.18
N LEU A 87 -3.60 3.92 9.15
CA LEU A 87 -4.83 3.51 8.47
C LEU A 87 -5.90 2.98 9.46
N GLY A 88 -5.49 2.49 10.62
CA GLY A 88 -6.36 1.77 11.57
C GLY A 88 -7.16 2.65 12.55
N VAL A 89 -6.98 3.98 12.56
CA VAL A 89 -7.80 4.89 13.39
C VAL A 89 -8.89 5.61 12.56
N GLY A 90 -8.84 5.48 11.23
CA GLY A 90 -9.74 6.14 10.28
C GLY A 90 -10.53 5.20 9.36
N ALA A 91 -10.11 3.94 9.20
CA ALA A 91 -10.89 2.97 8.41
C ALA A 91 -12.26 2.65 9.05
N ASP A 92 -12.42 2.85 10.36
CA ASP A 92 -13.71 2.73 11.08
C ASP A 92 -14.50 4.06 11.18
N THR A 93 -13.93 5.20 10.76
CA THR A 93 -14.62 6.51 10.81
C THR A 93 -14.77 7.22 9.46
N ILE A 94 -14.23 6.66 8.37
CA ILE A 94 -14.46 7.12 6.99
C ILE A 94 -15.09 5.98 6.16
N ASP A 95 -15.99 5.22 6.75
CA ASP A 95 -16.99 4.44 5.99
C ASP A 95 -18.18 5.37 5.64
N THR A 96 -17.89 6.49 4.97
CA THR A 96 -18.94 7.38 4.44
C THR A 96 -18.72 7.90 3.02
N LEU A 97 -17.58 7.68 2.38
CA LEU A 97 -17.33 8.22 1.03
C LEU A 97 -16.35 7.32 0.28
N ASP A 98 -16.85 6.27 -0.38
CA ASP A 98 -16.43 5.80 -1.72
C ASP A 98 -17.18 4.48 -2.06
N GLU A 99 -18.51 4.57 -2.09
CA GLU A 99 -19.36 3.69 -2.92
C GLU A 99 -19.53 4.35 -4.29
N GLU A 100 -18.47 4.57 -5.07
CA GLU A 100 -18.67 5.14 -6.42
C GLU A 100 -17.52 4.87 -7.40
N ALA A 101 -17.14 3.59 -7.61
CA ALA A 101 -16.36 3.23 -8.80
C ALA A 101 -16.35 1.72 -9.08
N ALA A 102 -17.50 1.13 -9.40
CA ALA A 102 -17.59 0.01 -10.36
C ALA A 102 -19.03 -0.49 -10.39
N LEU A 103 -19.77 -0.14 -11.44
CA LEU A 103 -20.70 -0.99 -12.18
C LEU A 103 -21.50 -0.08 -13.13
N GLU A 104 -20.86 0.34 -14.21
CA GLU A 104 -21.61 0.79 -15.39
C GLU A 104 -21.99 -0.48 -16.17
N VAL A 105 -23.21 -0.98 -15.91
CA VAL A 105 -23.84 -2.00 -16.75
C VAL A 105 -24.58 -1.24 -17.84
N VAL A 106 -23.95 -1.08 -18.99
CA VAL A 106 -24.64 -0.66 -20.22
C VAL A 106 -25.21 -1.91 -20.87
N ASP A 107 -26.46 -2.23 -20.52
CA ASP A 107 -27.35 -3.04 -21.34
C ASP A 107 -28.52 -2.13 -21.72
N ASP A 108 -28.43 -1.52 -22.91
CA ASP A 108 -29.61 -1.02 -23.62
C ASP A 108 -29.34 -1.11 -25.13
N ASP A 109 -29.48 -2.33 -25.66
CA ASP A 109 -29.86 -2.53 -27.06
C ASP A 109 -31.32 -3.01 -27.05
N ILE A 110 -32.22 -2.03 -27.09
CA ILE A 110 -33.62 -2.20 -27.51
C ILE A 110 -33.67 -1.99 -29.02
N ASP A 111 -33.90 -3.06 -29.78
CA ASP A 111 -34.86 -3.13 -30.92
C ASP A 111 -35.07 -4.59 -31.37
#